data_AF-A0A9D8XUB7-F1
#
_entry.id   AF-A0A9D8XUB7-F1
#
_cell.length_a   1.000
_cell.length_b   1.000
_cell.length_c   1.000
_cell.angle_alpha   90.00
_cell.angle_beta   90.00
_cell.angle_gamma   90.00
#
_symmetry.space_group_name_H-M   'P 1'
#
loop_
_entity.id
_entity.type
_entity.pdbx_description
1 polymer ?
#
loop_
_entity_poly.entity_id
_entity_poly.type
_entity_poly.pdbx_seq_one_letter_code
_entity_poly.pdbx_strand_id
1 'polypeptide(L)'
;MARKVFISFLGTNNYLQTYYEFEGEKSSPVRFIQEALTDRLCNNWSVNDKILIFYTKDSKRLNWEDNGQERAESEIEKIGLKSIFSQKSFSNIVEGVMIEEGFTKNEIWSIFDVVYDKLEEDDEIYFDVTHAFRSIPMFSTVLFNFAHLMKGTSLKSVHYGAFEKLGPAYEVKKMPLEDRVAPIIDLTSLIELQNLTQIASGFVEYGKIGKIGSMLNVSSFPSQMSQTVSKLKIAIDKLEGYILTNRISDIIEAKFIEEINISFSKLLKSEEIKAAEIAVLKKLVSKLSEFKKDSEENVLAAIRWAFEYDMIVQAYTMAQEYLITRVYKIYKEDNFYEEPKAKDREKKYRMFIGSVLGISDKDVINDNLSGKLQDNEVLAKRMLDEDFIKRIRPHYKKIADNRNTLNHAKKSDLTIEQFKSQFEISFKECLNQFESC
;
A
#
# COMPACT_ATOMS: atom_id res chain seq x y z
N MET A 1 14.69 -20.31 -9.32
CA MET A 1 14.58 -19.76 -7.95
C MET A 1 15.08 -18.33 -8.01
N ALA A 2 14.51 -17.43 -7.22
CA ALA A 2 15.03 -16.08 -7.11
C ALA A 2 16.48 -16.10 -6.61
N ARG A 3 17.30 -15.17 -7.09
CA ARG A 3 18.70 -15.03 -6.68
C ARG A 3 18.76 -14.47 -5.26
N LYS A 4 19.60 -15.05 -4.41
CA LYS A 4 19.79 -14.59 -3.03
C LYS A 4 20.99 -13.65 -2.94
N VAL A 5 20.83 -12.57 -2.18
CA VAL A 5 21.86 -11.55 -2.02
C VAL A 5 22.04 -11.23 -0.54
N PHE A 6 23.20 -11.56 0.01
CA PHE A 6 23.61 -11.12 1.34
C PHE A 6 24.29 -9.76 1.20
N ILE A 7 23.90 -8.80 2.03
CA ILE A 7 24.45 -7.44 2.01
C ILE A 7 24.96 -7.09 3.41
N SER A 8 26.21 -6.67 3.50
CA SER A 8 26.78 -6.09 4.72
C SER A 8 27.68 -4.90 4.41
N PHE A 9 27.80 -3.99 5.37
CA PHE A 9 28.75 -2.88 5.34
C PHE A 9 29.89 -3.18 6.30
N LEU A 10 31.13 -2.91 5.90
CA LEU A 10 32.32 -3.13 6.71
C LEU A 10 32.79 -1.81 7.33
N GLY A 11 32.92 -1.78 8.66
CA GLY A 11 33.43 -0.63 9.40
C GLY A 11 34.95 -0.68 9.60
N THR A 12 35.47 0.27 10.36
CA THR A 12 36.92 0.51 10.53
C THR A 12 37.49 0.08 11.90
N ASN A 13 36.63 -0.19 12.88
CA ASN A 13 37.07 -0.58 14.23
C ASN A 13 37.90 -1.86 14.21
N ASN A 14 38.85 -2.00 15.12
CA ASN A 14 39.52 -3.26 15.36
C ASN A 14 38.58 -4.19 16.16
N TYR A 15 37.83 -5.04 15.44
CA TYR A 15 36.86 -5.94 16.07
C TYR A 15 37.56 -7.02 16.89
N LEU A 16 36.95 -7.34 18.03
CA LEU A 16 37.43 -8.39 18.92
C LEU A 16 36.83 -9.73 18.53
N GLN A 17 37.62 -10.79 18.66
CA GLN A 17 37.11 -12.15 18.53
C GLN A 17 36.01 -12.40 19.56
N THR A 18 34.85 -12.83 19.06
CA THR A 18 33.58 -12.90 19.79
C THR A 18 32.76 -14.07 19.26
N TYR A 19 32.02 -14.73 20.15
CA TYR A 19 30.98 -15.67 19.75
C TYR A 19 29.68 -14.92 19.49
N TYR A 20 29.01 -15.27 18.40
CA TYR A 20 27.69 -14.75 18.12
C TYR A 20 26.61 -15.81 18.34
N GLU A 21 25.55 -15.44 19.04
CA GLU A 21 24.42 -16.32 19.30
C GLU A 21 23.23 -15.93 18.42
N PHE A 22 22.70 -16.88 17.66
CA PHE A 22 21.55 -16.69 16.78
C PHE A 22 20.58 -17.86 16.93
N GLU A 23 19.32 -17.57 17.23
CA GLU A 23 18.26 -18.58 17.44
C GLU A 23 18.62 -19.66 18.48
N GLY A 24 19.41 -19.31 19.49
CA GLY A 24 19.88 -20.23 20.54
C GLY A 24 21.11 -21.07 20.13
N GLU A 25 21.66 -20.88 18.94
CA GLU A 25 22.89 -21.52 18.48
C GLU A 25 24.07 -20.54 18.53
N LYS A 26 25.20 -21.01 19.06
CA LYS A 26 26.44 -20.25 19.18
C LYS A 26 27.36 -20.53 17.99
N SER A 27 27.89 -19.47 17.37
CA SER A 27 28.88 -19.58 16.28
C SER A 27 30.22 -20.13 16.79
N SER A 28 31.18 -20.34 15.88
CA SER A 28 32.60 -20.34 16.25
C SER A 28 33.02 -18.93 16.71
N PRO A 29 34.13 -18.76 17.43
CA PRO A 29 34.61 -17.44 17.82
C PRO A 29 35.19 -16.73 16.60
N VAL A 30 34.50 -15.70 16.12
CA VAL A 30 34.85 -14.96 14.88
C VAL A 30 35.19 -13.52 15.19
N ARG A 31 36.01 -12.91 14.32
CA ARG A 31 36.34 -11.48 14.41
C ARG A 31 35.26 -10.61 13.78
N PHE A 32 34.64 -11.08 12.71
CA PHE A 32 33.66 -10.35 11.91
C PHE A 32 32.29 -11.01 12.03
N ILE A 33 31.26 -10.23 12.38
CA ILE A 33 29.87 -10.69 12.38
C ILE A 33 29.45 -11.23 11.01
N GLN A 34 29.98 -10.66 9.93
CA GLN A 34 29.74 -11.12 8.57
C GLN A 34 30.10 -12.60 8.41
N GLU A 35 31.16 -13.08 9.06
CA GLU A 35 31.53 -14.49 9.04
C GLU A 35 30.45 -15.35 9.68
N ALA A 36 30.04 -15.03 10.91
CA ALA A 36 29.00 -15.78 11.61
C ALA A 36 27.67 -15.80 10.84
N LEU A 37 27.24 -14.66 10.28
CA LEU A 37 26.01 -14.58 9.50
C LEU A 37 26.09 -15.35 8.18
N THR A 38 27.18 -15.22 7.42
CA THR A 38 27.34 -15.96 6.16
C THR A 38 27.46 -17.46 6.36
N ASP A 39 28.17 -17.92 7.40
CA ASP A 39 28.22 -19.34 7.75
C ASP A 39 26.81 -19.87 8.08
N ARG A 40 25.99 -19.10 8.79
CA ARG A 40 24.63 -19.51 9.13
C ARG A 40 23.68 -19.48 7.93
N LEU A 41 23.71 -18.41 7.13
CA LEU A 41 22.68 -18.11 6.13
C LEU A 41 23.06 -18.58 4.73
N CYS A 42 24.34 -18.56 4.39
CA CYS A 42 24.83 -18.64 3.00
C CYS A 42 25.52 -19.96 2.64
N ASN A 43 25.75 -20.86 3.59
CA ASN A 43 26.52 -22.11 3.36
C ASN A 43 25.98 -23.00 2.23
N ASN A 44 24.67 -22.96 1.96
CA ASN A 44 24.01 -23.76 0.94
C ASN A 44 23.59 -22.95 -0.30
N TRP A 45 24.18 -21.77 -0.51
CA TRP A 45 23.84 -20.91 -1.64
C TRP A 45 24.49 -21.40 -2.93
N SER A 46 23.81 -21.14 -4.03
CA SER A 46 24.21 -21.50 -5.38
C SER A 46 25.21 -20.51 -5.97
N VAL A 47 25.83 -20.88 -7.09
CA VAL A 47 26.77 -20.01 -7.82
C VAL A 47 26.13 -18.74 -8.39
N ASN A 48 24.80 -18.68 -8.47
CA ASN A 48 24.05 -17.52 -8.95
C ASN A 48 23.79 -16.48 -7.84
N ASP A 49 23.89 -16.90 -6.57
CA ASP A 49 23.69 -16.03 -5.42
C ASP A 49 24.91 -15.13 -5.20
N LYS A 50 24.80 -14.10 -4.36
CA LYS A 50 25.89 -13.16 -4.08
C LYS A 50 26.01 -12.77 -2.61
N ILE A 51 27.24 -12.62 -2.15
CA ILE A 51 27.58 -12.03 -0.84
C ILE A 51 28.31 -10.72 -1.14
N LEU A 52 27.61 -9.60 -0.96
CA LEU A 52 28.11 -8.26 -1.23
C LEU A 52 28.58 -7.59 0.06
N ILE A 53 29.89 -7.31 0.13
CA ILE A 53 30.49 -6.60 1.26
C ILE A 53 30.90 -5.21 0.79
N PHE A 54 30.16 -4.21 1.26
CA PHE A 54 30.42 -2.82 0.95
C PHE A 54 31.43 -2.24 1.95
N TYR A 55 32.48 -1.58 1.46
CA TYR A 55 33.50 -0.97 2.30
C TYR A 55 33.91 0.40 1.74
N THR A 56 34.37 1.28 2.61
CA THR A 56 35.02 2.53 2.19
C THR A 56 36.51 2.30 1.96
N LYS A 57 37.22 3.33 1.52
CA LYS A 57 38.68 3.27 1.38
C LYS A 57 39.37 2.86 2.70
N ASP A 58 38.89 3.40 3.82
CA ASP A 58 39.48 3.12 5.13
C ASP A 58 39.11 1.74 5.65
N SER A 59 37.85 1.31 5.55
CA SER A 59 37.49 -0.05 5.99
C SER A 59 38.06 -1.14 5.10
N LYS A 60 38.30 -0.84 3.82
CA LYS A 60 39.09 -1.72 2.94
C LYS A 60 40.47 -1.98 3.54
N ARG A 61 41.22 -0.90 3.80
CA ARG A 61 42.59 -0.98 4.31
C ARG A 61 42.63 -1.65 5.68
N LEU A 62 41.72 -1.30 6.58
CA LEU A 62 41.77 -1.70 7.99
C LEU A 62 41.24 -3.12 8.24
N ASN A 63 40.21 -3.53 7.51
CA ASN A 63 39.40 -4.71 7.87
C ASN A 63 39.08 -5.65 6.69
N TRP A 64 39.12 -5.19 5.43
CA TRP A 64 38.95 -6.09 4.27
C TRP A 64 40.25 -6.81 3.92
N GLU A 65 41.34 -6.06 3.85
CA GLU A 65 42.69 -6.56 3.58
C GLU A 65 43.43 -6.94 4.86
N ASP A 66 44.38 -7.86 4.74
CA ASP A 66 45.23 -8.28 5.86
C ASP A 66 46.18 -7.15 6.29
N ASN A 67 46.61 -7.21 7.55
CA ASN A 67 47.57 -6.32 8.20
C ASN A 67 47.17 -4.84 8.28
N GLY A 68 45.88 -4.54 8.09
CA GLY A 68 45.33 -3.19 8.22
C GLY A 68 45.36 -2.62 9.63
N GLN A 69 45.13 -3.47 10.64
CA GLN A 69 45.19 -3.09 12.04
C GLN A 69 46.64 -3.16 12.56
N GLU A 70 47.47 -2.20 12.17
CA GLU A 70 48.91 -2.19 12.48
C GLU A 70 49.23 -2.23 13.99
N ARG A 71 48.29 -1.78 14.83
CA ARG A 71 48.40 -1.79 16.31
C ARG A 71 47.76 -3.02 16.96
N ALA A 72 47.36 -4.01 16.16
CA ALA A 72 46.80 -5.26 16.64
C ALA A 72 47.79 -6.02 17.53
N GLU A 73 47.32 -6.52 18.65
CA GLU A 73 48.14 -7.29 19.60
C GLU A 73 48.15 -8.79 19.27
N SER A 74 47.18 -9.26 18.48
CA SER A 74 47.02 -10.66 18.10
C SER A 74 47.09 -10.87 16.59
N GLU A 75 47.54 -12.04 16.15
CA GLU A 75 47.60 -12.38 14.73
C GLU A 75 46.21 -12.43 14.08
N ILE A 76 45.19 -12.84 14.82
CA ILE A 76 43.81 -12.89 14.30
C ILE A 76 43.25 -11.49 13.99
N GLU A 77 43.65 -10.47 14.75
CA GLU A 77 43.28 -9.08 14.49
C GLU A 77 43.95 -8.51 13.24
N LYS A 78 45.00 -9.16 12.72
CA LYS A 78 45.66 -8.78 11.47
C LYS A 78 45.03 -9.43 10.25
N ILE A 79 44.19 -10.46 10.40
CA ILE A 79 43.55 -11.11 9.25
C ILE A 79 42.31 -10.33 8.84
N GLY A 80 42.27 -9.88 7.59
CA GLY A 80 41.15 -9.19 6.96
C GLY A 80 40.06 -10.15 6.50
N LEU A 81 38.84 -9.61 6.36
CA LEU A 81 37.65 -10.40 6.00
C LEU A 81 37.78 -11.10 4.65
N LYS A 82 38.51 -10.50 3.69
CA LYS A 82 38.74 -11.12 2.37
C LYS A 82 39.46 -12.46 2.49
N SER A 83 40.50 -12.53 3.33
CA SER A 83 41.28 -13.74 3.54
C SER A 83 40.47 -14.81 4.26
N ILE A 84 39.65 -14.43 5.23
CA ILE A 84 38.69 -15.32 5.90
C ILE A 84 37.72 -15.93 4.88
N PHE A 85 37.08 -15.11 4.05
CA PHE A 85 36.13 -15.57 3.05
C PHE A 85 36.75 -16.41 1.93
N SER A 86 38.02 -16.19 1.58
CA SER A 86 38.71 -17.02 0.58
C SER A 86 38.83 -18.51 0.98
N GLN A 87 38.71 -18.81 2.27
CA GLN A 87 38.79 -20.17 2.82
C GLN A 87 37.41 -20.84 2.93
N LYS A 88 36.32 -20.12 2.64
CA LYS A 88 34.95 -20.63 2.73
C LYS A 88 34.53 -21.31 1.43
N SER A 89 33.58 -22.25 1.52
CA SER A 89 33.01 -22.95 0.36
C SER A 89 32.29 -22.02 -0.61
N PHE A 90 31.72 -20.92 -0.10
CA PHE A 90 31.02 -19.89 -0.86
C PHE A 90 31.93 -18.76 -1.37
N SER A 91 33.26 -18.90 -1.30
CA SER A 91 34.23 -17.86 -1.70
C SER A 91 34.00 -17.28 -3.10
N ASN A 92 33.55 -18.09 -4.06
CA ASN A 92 33.30 -17.68 -5.45
C ASN A 92 32.12 -16.70 -5.63
N ILE A 93 31.23 -16.60 -4.65
CA ILE A 93 30.06 -15.70 -4.70
C ILE A 93 30.24 -14.42 -3.85
N VAL A 94 31.40 -14.27 -3.21
CA VAL A 94 31.76 -13.10 -2.43
C VAL A 94 32.30 -11.99 -3.33
N GLU A 95 31.74 -10.79 -3.20
CA GLU A 95 32.18 -9.61 -3.90
C GLU A 95 32.36 -8.44 -2.92
N GLY A 96 33.56 -7.87 -2.92
CA GLY A 96 33.87 -6.67 -2.15
C GLY A 96 33.69 -5.42 -3.00
N VAL A 97 32.80 -4.51 -2.59
CA VAL A 97 32.40 -3.33 -3.37
C VAL A 97 32.79 -2.06 -2.63
N MET A 98 33.54 -1.18 -3.31
CA MET A 98 33.92 0.12 -2.74
C MET A 98 32.76 1.10 -2.78
N ILE A 99 32.57 1.84 -1.70
CA ILE A 99 31.62 2.95 -1.56
C ILE A 99 32.29 4.18 -0.95
N GLU A 100 31.64 5.33 -1.09
CA GLU A 100 32.02 6.56 -0.39
C GLU A 100 31.63 6.52 1.10
N GLU A 101 32.13 7.47 1.89
CA GLU A 101 31.89 7.54 3.35
C GLU A 101 30.47 8.02 3.71
N GLY A 102 29.81 8.79 2.84
CA GLY A 102 28.41 9.21 3.04
C GLY A 102 28.24 10.42 3.97
N PHE A 103 29.26 11.28 4.10
CA PHE A 103 29.20 12.52 4.89
C PHE A 103 28.57 13.68 4.12
N THR A 104 28.47 13.58 2.80
CA THR A 104 27.80 14.58 1.95
C THR A 104 26.59 14.00 1.23
N LYS A 105 25.65 14.86 0.82
CA LYS A 105 24.48 14.46 0.02
C LYS A 105 24.89 13.68 -1.25
N ASN A 106 25.95 14.11 -1.92
CA ASN A 106 26.41 13.48 -3.16
C ASN A 106 26.99 12.08 -2.87
N GLU A 107 27.75 11.92 -1.79
CA GLU A 107 28.25 10.61 -1.38
C GLU A 107 27.11 9.67 -1.00
N ILE A 108 26.07 10.14 -0.31
CA ILE A 108 24.88 9.34 0.00
C ILE A 108 24.20 8.81 -1.28
N TRP A 109 24.03 9.66 -2.30
CA TRP A 109 23.50 9.22 -3.59
C TRP A 109 24.45 8.26 -4.33
N SER A 110 25.75 8.49 -4.25
CA SER A 110 26.72 7.54 -4.82
C SER A 110 26.64 6.17 -4.15
N ILE A 111 26.44 6.10 -2.83
CA ILE A 111 26.20 4.83 -2.12
C ILE A 111 24.89 4.20 -2.63
N PHE A 112 23.84 5.01 -2.82
CA PHE A 112 22.56 4.54 -3.34
C PHE A 112 22.73 3.84 -4.68
N ASP A 113 23.33 4.53 -5.64
CA ASP A 113 23.52 4.04 -6.99
C ASP A 113 24.33 2.74 -6.98
N VAL A 114 25.45 2.73 -6.25
CA VAL A 114 26.33 1.54 -6.16
C VAL A 114 25.62 0.33 -5.56
N VAL A 115 24.85 0.50 -4.47
CA VAL A 115 24.13 -0.62 -3.85
C VAL A 115 22.96 -1.06 -4.74
N TYR A 116 22.19 -0.10 -5.27
CA TYR A 116 21.02 -0.37 -6.10
C TYR A 116 21.41 -1.08 -7.40
N ASP A 117 22.49 -0.70 -8.05
CA ASP A 117 22.96 -1.30 -9.31
C ASP A 117 23.44 -2.75 -9.15
N LYS A 118 23.80 -3.16 -7.93
CA LYS A 118 24.17 -4.55 -7.62
C LYS A 118 22.98 -5.48 -7.41
N LEU A 119 21.79 -4.91 -7.20
CA LEU A 119 20.55 -5.65 -7.09
C LEU A 119 19.97 -5.93 -8.48
N GLU A 120 19.43 -7.14 -8.66
CA GLU A 120 18.74 -7.60 -9.86
C GLU A 120 17.23 -7.73 -9.60
N GLU A 121 16.47 -7.98 -10.67
CA GLU A 121 15.02 -8.20 -10.54
C GLU A 121 14.74 -9.43 -9.66
N ASP A 122 13.72 -9.30 -8.80
CA ASP A 122 13.23 -10.34 -7.90
C ASP A 122 14.25 -10.88 -6.87
N ASP A 123 15.40 -10.23 -6.66
CA ASP A 123 16.40 -10.65 -5.66
C ASP A 123 15.80 -10.85 -4.25
N GLU A 124 16.21 -11.92 -3.56
CA GLU A 124 15.94 -12.15 -2.14
C GLU A 124 17.09 -11.62 -1.28
N ILE A 125 16.85 -10.53 -0.55
CA ILE A 125 17.89 -9.80 0.18
C ILE A 125 17.96 -10.25 1.64
N TYR A 126 19.17 -10.54 2.11
CA TYR A 126 19.52 -10.85 3.50
C TYR A 126 20.47 -9.76 3.99
N PHE A 127 20.02 -8.91 4.90
CA PHE A 127 20.75 -7.69 5.24
C PHE A 127 21.37 -7.75 6.64
N ASP A 128 22.67 -7.48 6.73
CA ASP A 128 23.40 -7.24 7.98
C ASP A 128 23.54 -5.73 8.21
N VAL A 129 22.88 -5.23 9.25
CA VAL A 129 22.88 -3.81 9.62
C VAL A 129 23.94 -3.45 10.68
N THR A 130 24.73 -4.42 11.15
CA THR A 130 25.63 -4.29 12.32
C THR A 130 26.65 -3.16 12.22
N HIS A 131 27.29 -3.02 11.06
CA HIS A 131 28.35 -2.05 10.83
C HIS A 131 27.96 -0.97 9.81
N ALA A 132 26.66 -0.82 9.55
CA ALA A 132 26.15 0.31 8.81
C ALA A 132 26.44 1.62 9.59
N PHE A 133 27.02 2.63 8.93
CA PHE A 133 27.31 3.94 9.50
C PHE A 133 26.07 4.56 10.17
N ARG A 134 26.19 5.49 11.12
CA ARG A 134 25.02 6.01 11.90
C ARG A 134 23.82 6.48 11.05
N SER A 135 24.03 6.92 9.80
CA SER A 135 22.98 7.27 8.83
C SER A 135 22.52 6.10 7.93
N ILE A 136 23.34 5.06 7.76
CA ILE A 136 23.12 3.98 6.80
C ILE A 136 21.97 3.03 7.19
N PRO A 137 21.71 2.64 8.45
CA PRO A 137 20.53 1.84 8.78
C PRO A 137 19.21 2.49 8.32
N MET A 138 19.09 3.81 8.48
CA MET A 138 17.91 4.56 7.99
C MET A 138 17.90 4.64 6.47
N PHE A 139 19.05 4.83 5.85
CA PHE A 139 19.17 4.91 4.39
C PHE A 139 18.94 3.56 3.69
N SER A 140 19.48 2.47 4.21
CA SER A 140 19.37 1.13 3.62
C SER A 140 17.94 0.62 3.63
N THR A 141 17.15 0.92 4.67
CA THR A 141 15.72 0.57 4.69
C THR A 141 14.94 1.31 3.59
N VAL A 142 15.23 2.59 3.38
CA VAL A 142 14.65 3.37 2.27
C VAL A 142 15.11 2.84 0.91
N LEU A 143 16.39 2.47 0.76
CA LEU A 143 16.93 1.90 -0.47
C LEU A 143 16.25 0.57 -0.81
N PHE A 144 16.18 -0.36 0.13
CA PHE A 144 15.53 -1.66 -0.10
C PHE A 144 14.03 -1.52 -0.33
N ASN A 145 13.38 -0.51 0.27
CA ASN A 145 12.01 -0.15 -0.07
C ASN A 145 11.87 0.25 -1.55
N PHE A 146 12.77 1.12 -2.01
CA PHE A 146 12.78 1.57 -3.40
C PHE A 146 13.10 0.41 -4.35
N ALA A 147 14.08 -0.43 -4.02
CA ALA A 147 14.42 -1.63 -4.79
C ALA A 147 13.26 -2.62 -4.88
N HIS A 148 12.53 -2.83 -3.78
CA HIS A 148 11.32 -3.65 -3.80
C HIS A 148 10.29 -3.12 -4.81
N LEU A 149 10.04 -1.81 -4.81
CA LEU A 149 9.07 -1.20 -5.71
C LEU A 149 9.51 -1.20 -7.18
N MET A 150 10.81 -0.98 -7.45
CA MET A 150 11.31 -0.80 -8.82
C MET A 150 11.85 -2.09 -9.47
N LYS A 151 12.39 -3.01 -8.68
CA LYS A 151 13.01 -4.27 -9.15
C LYS A 151 12.29 -5.52 -8.62
N GLY A 152 11.24 -5.40 -7.81
CA GLY A 152 10.54 -6.57 -7.25
C GLY A 152 11.32 -7.30 -6.16
N THR A 153 12.46 -6.78 -5.69
CA THR A 153 13.30 -7.44 -4.69
C THR A 153 12.54 -7.70 -3.39
N SER A 154 12.82 -8.80 -2.70
CA SER A 154 12.20 -9.14 -1.42
C SER A 154 13.24 -9.13 -0.31
N LEU A 155 13.15 -8.16 0.61
CA LEU A 155 13.94 -8.20 1.84
C LEU A 155 13.43 -9.34 2.72
N LYS A 156 14.23 -10.41 2.87
CA LYS A 156 13.85 -11.64 3.58
C LYS A 156 14.20 -11.59 5.05
N SER A 157 15.33 -10.97 5.38
CA SER A 157 15.77 -10.86 6.77
C SER A 157 16.69 -9.67 6.99
N VAL A 158 16.67 -9.17 8.23
CA VAL A 158 17.53 -8.09 8.70
C VAL A 158 18.17 -8.54 10.01
N HIS A 159 19.49 -8.55 10.09
CA HIS A 159 20.22 -9.04 11.25
C HIS A 159 21.13 -7.97 11.83
N TYR A 160 21.21 -7.94 13.16
CA TYR A 160 22.05 -7.01 13.90
C TYR A 160 22.85 -7.75 14.99
N GLY A 161 24.17 -7.81 14.85
CA GLY A 161 25.08 -8.34 15.86
C GLY A 161 25.30 -7.32 16.98
N ALA A 162 24.59 -7.51 18.11
CA ALA A 162 24.57 -6.57 19.23
C ALA A 162 25.80 -6.74 20.15
N PHE A 163 27.01 -6.54 19.60
CA PHE A 163 28.28 -6.62 20.33
C PHE A 163 28.31 -5.68 21.55
N GLU A 164 27.70 -4.50 21.43
CA GLU A 164 27.64 -3.49 22.47
C GLU A 164 26.94 -3.96 23.76
N LYS A 165 26.17 -5.05 23.72
CA LYS A 165 25.62 -5.67 24.94
C LYS A 165 26.71 -6.23 25.86
N LEU A 166 27.89 -6.54 25.32
CA LEU A 166 29.06 -6.95 26.10
C LEU A 166 29.76 -5.77 26.79
N GLY A 167 29.37 -4.52 26.46
CA GLY A 167 30.02 -3.31 26.94
C GLY A 167 31.08 -2.77 25.96
N PRO A 168 31.86 -1.77 26.38
CA PRO A 168 32.83 -1.13 25.52
C PRO A 168 34.01 -2.09 25.22
N ALA A 169 34.55 -2.00 24.00
CA ALA A 169 35.56 -2.95 23.52
C ALA A 169 36.79 -3.11 24.45
N TYR A 170 37.22 -2.04 25.12
CA TYR A 170 38.36 -2.10 26.05
C TYR A 170 38.08 -2.92 27.32
N GLU A 171 36.81 -3.06 27.73
CA GLU A 171 36.39 -3.96 28.82
C GLU A 171 36.24 -5.38 28.30
N VAL A 172 35.60 -5.55 27.14
CA VAL A 172 35.43 -6.87 26.50
C VAL A 172 36.78 -7.54 26.22
N LYS A 173 37.81 -6.76 25.86
CA LYS A 173 39.17 -7.28 25.65
C LYS A 173 39.76 -7.95 26.90
N LYS A 174 39.32 -7.56 28.11
CA LYS A 174 39.75 -8.16 29.38
C LYS A 174 38.93 -9.39 29.76
N MET A 175 37.78 -9.62 29.11
CA MET A 175 36.95 -10.80 29.34
C MET A 175 37.59 -12.05 28.72
N PRO A 176 37.48 -13.23 29.35
CA PRO A 176 37.79 -14.51 28.72
C PRO A 176 36.98 -14.69 27.42
N LEU A 177 37.54 -15.39 26.42
CA LEU A 177 36.90 -15.52 25.10
C LEU A 177 35.55 -16.25 25.18
N GLU A 178 35.46 -17.27 26.03
CA GLU A 178 34.28 -18.07 26.32
C GLU A 178 33.06 -17.23 26.74
N ASP A 179 33.30 -16.12 27.43
CA ASP A 179 32.29 -15.20 27.97
C ASP A 179 31.88 -14.11 26.97
N ARG A 180 32.60 -13.94 25.86
CA ARG A 180 32.29 -12.95 24.81
C ARG A 180 31.20 -13.47 23.90
N VAL A 181 29.96 -13.52 24.39
CA VAL A 181 28.79 -14.00 23.64
C VAL A 181 27.85 -12.85 23.31
N ALA A 182 27.93 -12.35 22.07
CA ALA A 182 27.07 -11.27 21.58
C ALA A 182 25.85 -11.85 20.85
N PRO A 183 24.62 -11.42 21.15
CA PRO A 183 23.46 -11.92 20.42
C PRO A 183 23.33 -11.27 19.04
N ILE A 184 22.89 -12.06 18.06
CA ILE A 184 22.38 -11.58 16.77
C ILE A 184 20.87 -11.39 16.93
N ILE A 185 20.42 -10.15 16.80
CA ILE A 185 19.02 -9.78 16.86
C ILE A 185 18.44 -9.86 15.44
N ASP A 186 17.38 -10.64 15.29
CA ASP A 186 16.56 -10.65 14.08
C ASP A 186 15.59 -9.45 14.08
N LEU A 187 15.77 -8.56 13.12
CA LEU A 187 14.98 -7.35 12.90
C LEU A 187 14.00 -7.50 11.72
N THR A 188 13.77 -8.72 11.24
CA THR A 188 12.86 -9.01 10.12
C THR A 188 11.43 -8.49 10.36
N SER A 189 10.99 -8.39 11.61
CA SER A 189 9.69 -7.77 11.96
C SER A 189 9.53 -6.31 11.50
N LEU A 190 10.62 -5.59 11.24
CA LEU A 190 10.59 -4.24 10.67
C LEU A 190 10.07 -4.25 9.22
N ILE A 191 10.30 -5.33 8.48
CA ILE A 191 9.80 -5.50 7.09
C ILE A 191 8.27 -5.58 7.10
N GLU A 192 7.69 -6.27 8.08
CA GLU A 192 6.24 -6.38 8.23
C GLU A 192 5.60 -5.02 8.52
N LEU A 193 6.25 -4.22 9.37
CA LEU A 193 5.80 -2.86 9.67
C LEU A 193 5.89 -1.96 8.42
N GLN A 194 6.97 -2.07 7.64
CA GLN A 194 7.14 -1.33 6.38
C GLN A 194 6.04 -1.67 5.37
N ASN A 195 5.71 -2.96 5.20
CA ASN A 195 4.61 -3.40 4.34
C ASN A 195 3.26 -2.85 4.83
N LEU A 196 3.01 -2.89 6.15
CA LEU A 196 1.82 -2.30 6.75
C LEU A 196 1.72 -0.80 6.46
N THR A 197 2.83 -0.06 6.56
CA THR A 197 2.87 1.38 6.23
C THR A 197 2.49 1.64 4.78
N GLN A 198 3.00 0.85 3.83
CA GLN A 198 2.64 0.99 2.42
C GLN A 198 1.14 0.74 2.18
N ILE A 199 0.60 -0.33 2.76
CA ILE A 199 -0.84 -0.67 2.66
C ILE A 199 -1.69 0.45 3.28
N ALA A 200 -1.29 0.96 4.44
CA ALA A 200 -1.98 2.04 5.12
C ALA A 200 -1.95 3.35 4.31
N SER A 201 -0.81 3.70 3.70
CA SER A 201 -0.71 4.86 2.78
C SER A 201 -1.62 4.68 1.57
N GLY A 202 -1.63 3.49 0.95
CA GLY A 202 -2.55 3.15 -0.14
C GLY A 202 -4.02 3.43 0.19
N PHE A 203 -4.43 3.06 1.39
CA PHE A 203 -5.77 3.36 1.89
C PHE A 203 -5.97 4.85 2.18
N VAL A 204 -5.09 5.46 2.98
CA VAL A 204 -5.30 6.82 3.52
C VAL A 204 -5.20 7.88 2.43
N GLU A 205 -4.36 7.68 1.41
CA GLU A 205 -4.16 8.66 0.34
C GLU A 205 -5.09 8.40 -0.86
N TYR A 206 -5.37 7.13 -1.20
CA TYR A 206 -6.02 6.78 -2.47
C TYR A 206 -7.30 5.94 -2.32
N GLY A 207 -7.74 5.68 -1.09
CA GLY A 207 -8.94 4.89 -0.82
C GLY A 207 -8.82 3.44 -1.27
N LYS A 208 -7.58 2.94 -1.46
CA LYS A 208 -7.29 1.57 -1.88
C LYS A 208 -7.24 0.65 -0.67
N ILE A 209 -8.20 -0.25 -0.57
CA ILE A 209 -8.43 -1.09 0.61
C ILE A 209 -8.20 -2.57 0.33
N GLY A 210 -8.16 -3.04 -0.93
CA GLY A 210 -8.05 -4.45 -1.29
C GLY A 210 -6.77 -5.13 -0.76
N LYS A 211 -5.69 -4.35 -0.58
CA LYS A 211 -4.46 -4.87 0.04
C LYS A 211 -4.52 -4.93 1.57
N ILE A 212 -5.51 -4.34 2.24
CA ILE A 212 -5.63 -4.38 3.71
C ILE A 212 -5.73 -5.82 4.22
N GLY A 213 -6.48 -6.68 3.53
CA GLY A 213 -6.56 -8.09 3.92
C GLY A 213 -5.23 -8.85 3.81
N SER A 214 -4.26 -8.33 3.05
CA SER A 214 -2.94 -8.96 2.86
C SER A 214 -1.94 -8.66 3.98
N MET A 215 -2.18 -7.63 4.79
CA MET A 215 -1.33 -7.35 5.97
C MET A 215 -1.52 -8.40 7.07
N LEU A 216 -2.68 -9.07 7.07
CA LEU A 216 -3.00 -10.13 8.01
C LEU A 216 -2.48 -11.47 7.42
N ASN A 217 -1.35 -11.95 7.91
CA ASN A 217 -0.76 -13.19 7.43
C ASN A 217 -1.61 -14.41 7.82
N VAL A 218 -2.49 -14.85 6.92
CA VAL A 218 -3.42 -15.97 7.13
C VAL A 218 -2.70 -17.21 7.66
N SER A 219 -1.52 -17.55 7.14
CA SER A 219 -0.77 -18.74 7.56
C SER A 219 -0.23 -18.67 8.99
N SER A 220 -0.19 -17.50 9.60
CA SER A 220 0.25 -17.31 10.99
C SER A 220 -0.88 -17.48 12.01
N PHE A 221 -2.13 -17.62 11.57
CA PHE A 221 -3.30 -17.69 12.44
C PHE A 221 -3.85 -19.12 12.57
N PRO A 222 -4.40 -19.52 13.74
CA PRO A 222 -5.15 -20.77 13.88
C PRO A 222 -6.29 -20.88 12.87
N SER A 223 -6.74 -22.09 12.56
CA SER A 223 -7.70 -22.38 11.48
C SER A 223 -8.96 -21.52 11.50
N GLN A 224 -9.54 -21.28 12.68
CA GLN A 224 -10.74 -20.45 12.83
C GLN A 224 -10.48 -18.97 12.54
N MET A 225 -9.31 -18.46 12.94
CA MET A 225 -8.91 -17.08 12.72
C MET A 225 -8.49 -16.86 11.27
N SER A 226 -7.78 -17.82 10.68
CA SER A 226 -7.51 -17.88 9.23
C SER A 226 -8.77 -17.71 8.38
N GLN A 227 -9.87 -18.38 8.76
CA GLN A 227 -11.15 -18.24 8.06
C GLN A 227 -11.75 -16.84 8.22
N THR A 228 -11.64 -16.25 9.41
CA THR A 228 -12.12 -14.87 9.69
C THR A 228 -11.36 -13.86 8.85
N VAL A 229 -10.03 -13.94 8.80
CA VAL A 229 -9.19 -13.07 7.97
C VAL A 229 -9.52 -13.24 6.48
N SER A 230 -9.70 -14.49 6.02
CA SER A 230 -10.04 -14.77 4.62
C SER A 230 -11.38 -14.15 4.21
N LYS A 231 -12.40 -14.24 5.07
CA LYS A 231 -13.71 -13.62 4.84
C LYS A 231 -13.62 -12.10 4.81
N LEU A 232 -12.87 -11.51 5.74
CA LEU A 232 -12.63 -10.07 5.76
C LEU A 232 -11.98 -9.60 4.46
N LYS A 233 -10.92 -10.29 4.01
CA LYS A 233 -10.22 -9.99 2.75
C LYS A 233 -11.20 -9.98 1.56
N ILE A 234 -11.99 -11.04 1.41
CA ILE A 234 -12.98 -11.14 0.32
C ILE A 234 -14.01 -10.00 0.39
N ALA A 235 -14.48 -9.65 1.59
CA ALA A 235 -15.47 -8.59 1.77
C ALA A 235 -14.90 -7.21 1.41
N ILE A 236 -13.66 -6.92 1.81
CA ILE A 236 -12.96 -5.68 1.48
C ILE A 236 -12.68 -5.60 -0.03
N ASP A 237 -12.20 -6.69 -0.64
CA ASP A 237 -11.93 -6.76 -2.09
C ASP A 237 -13.21 -6.51 -2.90
N LYS A 238 -14.34 -7.06 -2.44
CA LYS A 238 -15.65 -6.81 -3.07
C LYS A 238 -16.04 -5.34 -2.99
N LEU A 239 -15.92 -4.71 -1.81
CA LEU A 239 -16.25 -3.30 -1.65
C LEU A 239 -15.43 -2.42 -2.60
N GLU A 240 -14.10 -2.58 -2.62
CA GLU A 240 -13.25 -1.82 -3.54
C GLU A 240 -13.67 -2.08 -4.99
N GLY A 241 -13.85 -3.35 -5.38
CA GLY A 241 -14.26 -3.72 -6.72
C GLY A 241 -15.60 -3.09 -7.12
N TYR A 242 -16.57 -3.02 -6.22
CA TYR A 242 -17.89 -2.44 -6.48
C TYR A 242 -17.83 -0.92 -6.66
N ILE A 243 -17.04 -0.21 -5.85
CA ILE A 243 -16.81 1.24 -6.02
C ILE A 243 -16.10 1.50 -7.35
N LEU A 244 -15.00 0.81 -7.63
CA LEU A 244 -14.20 1.03 -8.85
C LEU A 244 -14.98 0.74 -10.13
N THR A 245 -15.94 -0.20 -10.08
CA THR A 245 -16.76 -0.61 -11.22
C THR A 245 -18.17 -0.02 -11.22
N ASN A 246 -18.47 0.92 -10.31
CA ASN A 246 -19.78 1.59 -10.20
C ASN A 246 -20.97 0.63 -10.05
N ARG A 247 -20.81 -0.49 -9.34
CA ARG A 247 -21.87 -1.50 -9.13
C ARG A 247 -22.87 -1.06 -8.06
N ILE A 248 -23.70 -0.08 -8.40
CA ILE A 248 -24.68 0.54 -7.50
C ILE A 248 -25.59 -0.51 -6.84
N SER A 249 -26.05 -1.52 -7.57
CA SER A 249 -26.89 -2.58 -7.00
C SER A 249 -26.22 -3.32 -5.84
N ASP A 250 -24.95 -3.68 -6.01
CA ASP A 250 -24.18 -4.40 -4.99
C ASP A 250 -23.80 -3.47 -3.82
N ILE A 251 -23.58 -2.18 -4.11
CA ILE A 251 -23.37 -1.14 -3.09
C ILE A 251 -24.62 -0.95 -2.24
N ILE A 252 -25.82 -0.93 -2.84
CA ILE A 252 -27.09 -0.83 -2.10
C ILE A 252 -27.26 -2.06 -1.19
N GLU A 253 -27.06 -3.26 -1.75
CA GLU A 253 -27.20 -4.52 -1.00
C GLU A 253 -26.23 -4.58 0.19
N ALA A 254 -24.98 -4.14 -0.02
CA ALA A 254 -23.93 -4.03 1.00
C ALA A 254 -23.74 -5.27 1.91
N LYS A 255 -23.97 -6.48 1.39
CA LYS A 255 -23.74 -7.76 2.10
C LYS A 255 -22.33 -7.88 2.71
N PHE A 256 -21.35 -7.20 2.13
CA PHE A 256 -19.97 -7.20 2.61
C PHE A 256 -19.79 -6.46 3.95
N ILE A 257 -20.64 -5.48 4.29
CA ILE A 257 -20.51 -4.67 5.52
C ILE A 257 -20.74 -5.52 6.77
N GLU A 258 -21.74 -6.40 6.76
CA GLU A 258 -21.98 -7.32 7.88
C GLU A 258 -20.76 -8.20 8.12
N GLU A 259 -20.18 -8.77 7.06
CA GLU A 259 -18.99 -9.62 7.16
C GLU A 259 -17.76 -8.83 7.64
N ILE A 260 -17.56 -7.59 7.15
CA ILE A 260 -16.48 -6.70 7.63
C ILE A 260 -16.62 -6.44 9.13
N ASN A 261 -17.81 -6.03 9.58
CA ASN A 261 -18.06 -5.71 10.98
C ASN A 261 -17.93 -6.94 11.90
N ILE A 262 -18.47 -8.09 11.49
CA ILE A 262 -18.35 -9.34 12.23
C ILE A 262 -16.89 -9.75 12.33
N SER A 263 -16.18 -9.80 11.21
CA SER A 263 -14.77 -10.20 11.17
C SER A 263 -13.92 -9.24 12.00
N PHE A 264 -14.08 -7.93 11.83
CA PHE A 264 -13.38 -6.92 12.62
C PHE A 264 -13.62 -7.08 14.13
N SER A 265 -14.86 -7.30 14.57
CA SER A 265 -15.18 -7.48 15.99
C SER A 265 -14.51 -8.70 16.62
N LYS A 266 -14.26 -9.76 15.83
CA LYS A 266 -13.51 -10.94 16.27
C LYS A 266 -12.01 -10.65 16.33
N LEU A 267 -11.49 -9.98 15.30
CA LEU A 267 -10.08 -9.58 15.23
C LEU A 267 -9.68 -8.66 16.39
N LEU A 268 -10.55 -7.72 16.80
CA LEU A 268 -10.31 -6.83 17.95
C LEU A 268 -10.15 -7.56 19.30
N LYS A 269 -10.66 -8.79 19.41
CA LYS A 269 -10.57 -9.60 20.63
C LYS A 269 -9.41 -10.59 20.59
N SER A 270 -8.67 -10.65 19.48
CA SER A 270 -7.56 -11.57 19.30
C SER A 270 -6.28 -10.98 19.87
N GLU A 271 -5.52 -11.80 20.60
CA GLU A 271 -4.16 -11.48 21.03
C GLU A 271 -3.13 -11.68 19.89
N GLU A 272 -3.55 -12.29 18.77
CA GLU A 272 -2.68 -12.64 17.63
C GLU A 272 -2.48 -11.47 16.66
N ILE A 273 -3.19 -10.36 16.84
CA ILE A 273 -3.13 -9.20 15.95
C ILE A 273 -2.38 -8.07 16.62
N LYS A 274 -1.46 -7.48 15.86
CA LYS A 274 -0.61 -6.40 16.34
C LYS A 274 -1.42 -5.12 16.46
N ALA A 275 -1.07 -4.29 17.45
CA ALA A 275 -1.74 -3.01 17.67
C ALA A 275 -1.74 -2.09 16.43
N ALA A 276 -0.67 -2.14 15.63
CA ALA A 276 -0.56 -1.37 14.39
C ALA A 276 -1.58 -1.84 13.32
N GLU A 277 -1.82 -3.14 13.18
CA GLU A 277 -2.81 -3.70 12.26
C GLU A 277 -4.23 -3.31 12.70
N ILE A 278 -4.51 -3.37 14.01
CA ILE A 278 -5.77 -2.90 14.61
C ILE A 278 -6.02 -1.42 14.29
N ALA A 279 -4.99 -0.57 14.33
CA ALA A 279 -5.13 0.84 14.04
C ALA A 279 -5.60 1.10 12.59
N VAL A 280 -5.04 0.37 11.61
CA VAL A 280 -5.47 0.45 10.21
C VAL A 280 -6.92 -0.02 10.05
N LEU A 281 -7.27 -1.17 10.65
CA LEU A 281 -8.64 -1.70 10.60
C LEU A 281 -9.66 -0.78 11.26
N LYS A 282 -9.33 -0.17 12.41
CA LYS A 282 -10.19 0.83 13.08
C LYS A 282 -10.47 2.01 12.18
N LYS A 283 -9.43 2.55 11.52
CA LYS A 283 -9.59 3.66 10.58
C LYS A 283 -10.48 3.27 9.40
N LEU A 284 -10.30 2.08 8.83
CA LEU A 284 -11.17 1.56 7.78
C LEU A 284 -12.62 1.49 8.23
N VAL A 285 -12.92 0.80 9.33
CA VAL A 285 -14.29 0.63 9.83
C VAL A 285 -14.95 1.96 10.14
N SER A 286 -14.21 2.95 10.67
CA SER A 286 -14.73 4.29 10.91
C SER A 286 -15.22 4.96 9.62
N LYS A 287 -14.48 4.81 8.51
CA LYS A 287 -14.85 5.32 7.19
C LYS A 287 -16.01 4.56 6.54
N LEU A 288 -16.26 3.32 6.98
CA LEU A 288 -17.37 2.49 6.50
C LEU A 288 -18.65 2.62 7.34
N SER A 289 -18.64 3.45 8.39
CA SER A 289 -19.76 3.58 9.34
C SER A 289 -21.07 4.07 8.71
N GLU A 290 -20.99 4.77 7.58
CA GLU A 290 -22.16 5.25 6.83
C GLU A 290 -22.86 4.14 6.03
N PHE A 291 -22.15 3.05 5.72
CA PHE A 291 -22.71 1.95 4.95
C PHE A 291 -23.58 1.04 5.83
N LYS A 292 -24.75 0.67 5.31
CA LYS A 292 -25.77 -0.14 5.98
C LYS A 292 -26.27 -1.20 5.02
N LYS A 293 -26.59 -2.40 5.50
CA LYS A 293 -27.18 -3.44 4.65
C LYS A 293 -28.48 -2.96 4.00
N ASP A 294 -28.66 -3.30 2.73
CA ASP A 294 -29.87 -3.05 1.93
C ASP A 294 -30.33 -1.57 1.98
N SER A 295 -29.40 -0.64 1.82
CA SER A 295 -29.65 0.81 1.96
C SER A 295 -29.19 1.61 0.75
N GLU A 296 -30.06 2.47 0.23
CA GLU A 296 -29.71 3.40 -0.85
C GLU A 296 -28.78 4.54 -0.41
N GLU A 297 -28.71 4.80 0.90
CA GLU A 297 -27.75 5.76 1.46
C GLU A 297 -26.30 5.32 1.23
N ASN A 298 -26.07 4.03 1.00
CA ASN A 298 -24.74 3.51 0.63
C ASN A 298 -24.24 4.10 -0.68
N VAL A 299 -25.14 4.47 -1.60
CA VAL A 299 -24.74 5.09 -2.86
C VAL A 299 -24.20 6.49 -2.59
N LEU A 300 -24.79 7.25 -1.66
CA LEU A 300 -24.24 8.52 -1.23
C LEU A 300 -22.90 8.34 -0.52
N ALA A 301 -22.77 7.35 0.36
CA ALA A 301 -21.50 7.03 1.02
C ALA A 301 -20.41 6.66 -0.01
N ALA A 302 -20.75 5.88 -1.04
CA ALA A 302 -19.84 5.52 -2.12
C ALA A 302 -19.47 6.72 -3.02
N ILE A 303 -20.41 7.64 -3.28
CA ILE A 303 -20.12 8.88 -4.01
C ILE A 303 -19.17 9.76 -3.19
N ARG A 304 -19.40 9.91 -1.88
CA ARG A 304 -18.50 10.64 -0.97
C ARG A 304 -17.12 10.02 -0.95
N TRP A 305 -17.03 8.69 -0.83
CA TRP A 305 -15.76 7.97 -0.90
C TRP A 305 -15.04 8.21 -2.23
N ALA A 306 -15.74 8.05 -3.35
CA ALA A 306 -15.15 8.24 -4.67
C ALA A 306 -14.66 9.68 -4.87
N PHE A 307 -15.39 10.67 -4.37
CA PHE A 307 -14.97 12.07 -4.44
C PHE A 307 -13.77 12.37 -3.53
N GLU A 308 -13.79 11.88 -2.28
CA GLU A 308 -12.71 12.05 -1.30
C GLU A 308 -11.36 11.54 -1.82
N TYR A 309 -11.36 10.40 -2.52
CA TYR A 309 -10.15 9.74 -3.03
C TYR A 309 -9.91 9.95 -4.53
N ASP A 310 -10.38 11.09 -5.07
CA ASP A 310 -10.11 11.52 -6.45
C ASP A 310 -10.54 10.54 -7.55
N MET A 311 -11.48 9.63 -7.25
CA MET A 311 -12.16 8.77 -8.21
C MET A 311 -13.29 9.55 -8.92
N ILE A 312 -12.92 10.68 -9.53
CA ILE A 312 -13.86 11.69 -10.06
C ILE A 312 -14.83 11.10 -11.09
N VAL A 313 -14.34 10.19 -11.94
CA VAL A 313 -15.17 9.50 -12.93
C VAL A 313 -16.27 8.66 -12.26
N GLN A 314 -15.92 7.91 -11.22
CA GLN A 314 -16.84 7.12 -10.43
C GLN A 314 -17.84 8.01 -9.68
N ALA A 315 -17.37 9.10 -9.07
CA ALA A 315 -18.22 10.06 -8.36
C ALA A 315 -19.29 10.66 -9.29
N TYR A 316 -18.91 11.19 -10.45
CA TYR A 316 -19.84 11.71 -11.45
C TYR A 316 -20.83 10.64 -11.97
N THR A 317 -20.33 9.43 -12.23
CA THR A 317 -21.15 8.35 -12.78
C THR A 317 -22.20 7.89 -11.77
N MET A 318 -21.80 7.64 -10.52
CA MET A 318 -22.72 7.24 -9.47
C MET A 318 -23.69 8.36 -9.08
N ALA A 319 -23.22 9.62 -9.02
CA ALA A 319 -24.07 10.77 -8.72
C ALA A 319 -25.19 10.93 -9.75
N GLN A 320 -24.88 10.84 -11.05
CA GLN A 320 -25.89 10.93 -12.09
C GLN A 320 -26.99 9.86 -11.91
N GLU A 321 -26.59 8.60 -11.74
CA GLU A 321 -27.54 7.49 -11.55
C GLU A 321 -28.32 7.60 -10.24
N TYR A 322 -27.68 8.08 -9.17
CA TYR A 322 -28.34 8.34 -7.90
C TYR A 322 -29.43 9.41 -8.04
N LEU A 323 -29.12 10.53 -8.68
CA LEU A 323 -30.08 11.63 -8.91
C LEU A 323 -31.27 11.18 -9.77
N ILE A 324 -31.03 10.43 -10.84
CA ILE A 324 -32.11 9.83 -11.65
C ILE A 324 -32.99 8.92 -10.77
N THR A 325 -32.38 8.10 -9.91
CA THR A 325 -33.11 7.19 -9.00
C THR A 325 -34.01 7.96 -8.04
N ARG A 326 -33.49 9.05 -7.46
CA ARG A 326 -34.24 9.88 -6.51
C ARG A 326 -35.45 10.54 -7.16
N VAL A 327 -35.28 11.11 -8.36
CA VAL A 327 -36.41 11.69 -9.12
C VAL A 327 -37.39 10.59 -9.56
N TYR A 328 -36.90 9.43 -10.01
CA TYR A 328 -37.75 8.28 -10.35
C TYR A 328 -38.67 7.86 -9.23
N LYS A 329 -38.20 7.86 -7.99
CA LYS A 329 -39.05 7.51 -6.84
C LYS A 329 -40.17 8.51 -6.59
N ILE A 330 -39.94 9.80 -6.83
CA ILE A 330 -40.95 10.85 -6.66
C ILE A 330 -42.07 10.67 -7.70
N TYR A 331 -41.71 10.42 -8.96
CA TYR A 331 -42.66 10.32 -10.07
C TYR A 331 -43.01 8.88 -10.47
N LYS A 332 -42.80 7.91 -9.58
CA LYS A 332 -42.91 6.48 -9.90
C LYS A 332 -44.30 6.10 -10.41
N GLU A 333 -45.34 6.70 -9.82
CA GLU A 333 -46.74 6.43 -10.14
C GLU A 333 -47.17 7.03 -11.50
N ASP A 334 -46.39 7.97 -12.04
CA ASP A 334 -46.61 8.53 -13.39
C ASP A 334 -45.96 7.69 -14.50
N ASN A 335 -45.38 6.53 -14.18
CA ASN A 335 -44.72 5.68 -15.17
C ASN A 335 -45.74 5.12 -16.18
N PHE A 336 -45.64 5.60 -17.42
CA PHE A 336 -46.54 5.29 -18.52
C PHE A 336 -46.06 4.16 -19.44
N TYR A 337 -44.89 3.55 -19.19
CA TYR A 337 -44.38 2.46 -20.03
C TYR A 337 -45.05 1.13 -19.71
N GLU A 338 -45.61 0.46 -20.72
CA GLU A 338 -46.33 -0.82 -20.58
C GLU A 338 -45.47 -2.04 -20.96
N GLU A 339 -44.24 -2.14 -20.45
CA GLU A 339 -43.41 -3.33 -20.69
C GLU A 339 -43.88 -4.54 -19.87
N PRO A 340 -43.81 -5.78 -20.41
CA PRO A 340 -44.20 -6.98 -19.66
C PRO A 340 -43.40 -7.18 -18.37
N LYS A 341 -42.10 -6.86 -18.39
CA LYS A 341 -41.20 -7.00 -17.23
C LYS A 341 -41.09 -5.69 -16.47
N ALA A 342 -41.32 -5.73 -15.16
CA ALA A 342 -41.22 -4.55 -14.29
C ALA A 342 -39.86 -3.83 -14.39
N LYS A 343 -38.77 -4.59 -14.50
CA LYS A 343 -37.41 -4.05 -14.67
C LYS A 343 -37.23 -3.27 -15.97
N ASP A 344 -37.90 -3.69 -17.04
CA ASP A 344 -37.81 -3.01 -18.34
C ASP A 344 -38.65 -1.71 -18.32
N ARG A 345 -39.81 -1.72 -17.65
CA ARG A 345 -40.62 -0.51 -17.39
C ARG A 345 -39.82 0.53 -16.62
N GLU A 346 -39.20 0.12 -15.51
CA GLU A 346 -38.36 0.99 -14.69
C GLU A 346 -37.19 1.56 -15.51
N LYS A 347 -36.47 0.71 -16.24
CA LYS A 347 -35.34 1.15 -17.06
C LYS A 347 -35.75 2.22 -18.08
N LYS A 348 -36.84 2.00 -18.84
CA LYS A 348 -37.31 2.97 -19.83
C LYS A 348 -37.73 4.28 -19.17
N TYR A 349 -38.44 4.21 -18.06
CA TYR A 349 -38.89 5.41 -17.36
C TYR A 349 -37.75 6.20 -16.72
N ARG A 350 -36.72 5.53 -16.18
CA ARG A 350 -35.49 6.19 -15.73
C ARG A 350 -34.76 6.90 -16.88
N MET A 351 -34.74 6.32 -18.09
CA MET A 351 -34.19 7.00 -19.28
C MET A 351 -35.02 8.23 -19.68
N PHE A 352 -36.35 8.16 -19.57
CA PHE A 352 -37.23 9.31 -19.76
C PHE A 352 -36.92 10.42 -18.76
N ILE A 353 -36.85 10.10 -17.45
CA ILE A 353 -36.48 11.05 -16.39
C ILE A 353 -35.09 11.66 -16.64
N GLY A 354 -34.10 10.83 -16.98
CA GLY A 354 -32.77 11.32 -17.32
C GLY A 354 -32.78 12.32 -18.47
N SER A 355 -33.72 12.17 -19.41
CA SER A 355 -33.94 13.12 -20.52
C SER A 355 -34.65 14.39 -20.06
N VAL A 356 -35.64 14.29 -19.17
CA VAL A 356 -36.32 15.46 -18.56
C VAL A 356 -35.31 16.31 -17.79
N LEU A 357 -34.42 15.65 -17.05
CA LEU A 357 -33.41 16.33 -16.26
C LEU A 357 -32.28 16.92 -17.13
N GLY A 358 -31.97 16.28 -18.27
CA GLY A 358 -30.82 16.61 -19.12
C GLY A 358 -31.08 17.55 -20.30
N ILE A 359 -32.35 17.79 -20.67
CA ILE A 359 -32.74 18.71 -21.75
C ILE A 359 -32.21 20.13 -21.49
N SER A 360 -31.83 20.86 -22.54
CA SER A 360 -31.32 22.23 -22.42
C SER A 360 -32.44 23.24 -22.14
N ASP A 361 -32.16 24.31 -21.41
CA ASP A 361 -33.17 25.35 -21.13
C ASP A 361 -33.65 26.05 -22.41
N LYS A 362 -32.78 26.15 -23.42
CA LYS A 362 -33.17 26.63 -24.75
C LYS A 362 -34.25 25.73 -25.37
N ASP A 363 -34.10 24.41 -25.27
CA ASP A 363 -35.09 23.49 -25.83
C ASP A 363 -36.40 23.49 -25.03
N VAL A 364 -36.33 23.68 -23.72
CA VAL A 364 -37.54 23.87 -22.89
C VAL A 364 -38.31 25.13 -23.29
N ILE A 365 -37.61 26.27 -23.44
CA ILE A 365 -38.23 27.55 -23.82
C ILE A 365 -38.86 27.50 -25.21
N ASN A 366 -38.23 26.79 -26.15
CA ASN A 366 -38.70 26.69 -27.53
C ASN A 366 -39.67 25.51 -27.76
N ASP A 367 -40.10 24.83 -26.69
CA ASP A 367 -40.97 23.65 -26.75
C ASP A 367 -40.43 22.53 -27.68
N ASN A 368 -39.10 22.37 -27.71
CA ASN A 368 -38.40 21.44 -28.60
C ASN A 368 -38.09 20.12 -27.87
N LEU A 369 -39.11 19.31 -27.64
CA LEU A 369 -38.97 17.99 -27.02
C LEU A 369 -38.49 16.96 -28.06
N SER A 370 -37.44 16.20 -27.73
CA SER A 370 -36.86 15.20 -28.63
C SER A 370 -36.49 13.89 -27.92
N GLY A 371 -36.32 12.83 -28.71
CA GLY A 371 -35.90 11.53 -28.22
C GLY A 371 -36.92 10.95 -27.24
N LYS A 372 -36.48 10.57 -26.04
CA LYS A 372 -37.36 9.97 -25.03
C LYS A 372 -38.48 10.88 -24.55
N LEU A 373 -38.33 12.19 -24.66
CA LEU A 373 -39.36 13.13 -24.22
C LEU A 373 -40.63 13.07 -25.08
N GLN A 374 -40.50 12.61 -26.33
CA GLN A 374 -41.63 12.40 -27.23
C GLN A 374 -42.45 11.16 -26.87
N ASP A 375 -41.89 10.24 -26.06
CA ASP A 375 -42.61 9.04 -25.62
C ASP A 375 -43.83 9.43 -24.75
N ASN A 376 -43.82 10.59 -24.08
CA ASN A 376 -44.99 11.23 -23.45
C ASN A 376 -44.75 12.74 -23.22
N GLU A 377 -45.09 13.56 -24.21
CA GLU A 377 -44.86 15.00 -24.16
C GLU A 377 -45.69 15.71 -23.07
N VAL A 378 -46.91 15.23 -22.81
CA VAL A 378 -47.80 15.83 -21.80
C VAL A 378 -47.17 15.72 -20.41
N LEU A 379 -46.69 14.53 -20.06
CA LEU A 379 -45.99 14.31 -18.79
C LEU A 379 -44.67 15.08 -18.74
N ALA A 380 -43.90 15.09 -19.84
CA ALA A 380 -42.64 15.83 -19.90
C ALA A 380 -42.85 17.33 -19.60
N LYS A 381 -43.83 17.96 -20.24
CA LYS A 381 -44.17 19.38 -20.02
C LYS A 381 -44.62 19.62 -18.58
N ARG A 382 -45.52 18.76 -18.06
CA ARG A 382 -45.99 18.83 -16.67
C ARG A 382 -44.82 18.80 -15.68
N MET A 383 -43.90 17.85 -15.83
CA MET A 383 -42.71 17.75 -14.98
C MET A 383 -41.80 18.96 -15.12
N LEU A 384 -41.54 19.44 -16.35
CA LEU A 384 -40.70 20.61 -16.60
C LEU A 384 -41.26 21.90 -15.99
N ASP A 385 -42.58 21.97 -15.80
CA ASP A 385 -43.24 23.09 -15.15
C ASP A 385 -43.19 23.07 -13.62
N GLU A 386 -42.85 21.94 -13.00
CA GLU A 386 -42.74 21.83 -11.56
C GLU A 386 -41.49 22.54 -11.01
N ASP A 387 -41.68 23.34 -9.96
CA ASP A 387 -40.61 24.13 -9.34
C ASP A 387 -39.43 23.28 -8.87
N PHE A 388 -39.69 22.08 -8.36
CA PHE A 388 -38.67 21.12 -7.97
C PHE A 388 -37.77 20.74 -9.15
N ILE A 389 -38.37 20.39 -10.30
CA ILE A 389 -37.64 20.03 -11.52
C ILE A 389 -36.88 21.24 -12.09
N LYS A 390 -37.48 22.43 -12.07
CA LYS A 390 -36.82 23.68 -12.49
C LYS A 390 -35.55 23.96 -11.69
N ARG A 391 -35.56 23.71 -10.37
CA ARG A 391 -34.40 23.93 -9.51
C ARG A 391 -33.32 22.86 -9.67
N ILE A 392 -33.66 21.59 -9.87
CA ILE A 392 -32.67 20.51 -9.95
C ILE A 392 -31.97 20.42 -11.32
N ARG A 393 -32.69 20.75 -12.41
CA ARG A 393 -32.22 20.57 -13.79
C ARG A 393 -30.87 21.21 -14.12
N PRO A 394 -30.62 22.49 -13.80
CA PRO A 394 -29.34 23.14 -14.16
C PRO A 394 -28.13 22.42 -13.56
N HIS A 395 -28.26 21.99 -12.30
CA HIS A 395 -27.21 21.30 -11.56
C HIS A 395 -27.04 19.84 -12.03
N TYR A 396 -28.14 19.11 -12.24
CA TYR A 396 -28.07 17.77 -12.81
C TYR A 396 -27.44 17.77 -14.20
N LYS A 397 -27.84 18.72 -15.07
CA LYS A 397 -27.31 18.83 -16.43
C LYS A 397 -25.80 19.04 -16.40
N LYS A 398 -25.30 19.88 -15.49
CA LYS A 398 -23.86 20.08 -15.28
C LYS A 398 -23.15 18.77 -14.91
N ILE A 399 -23.74 17.96 -14.02
CA ILE A 399 -23.22 16.63 -13.66
C ILE A 399 -23.20 15.71 -14.88
N ALA A 400 -24.30 15.62 -15.62
CA ALA A 400 -24.43 14.75 -16.78
C ALA A 400 -23.45 15.12 -17.91
N ASP A 401 -23.28 16.42 -18.19
CA ASP A 401 -22.39 16.92 -19.23
C ASP A 401 -20.91 16.66 -18.86
N ASN A 402 -20.52 16.90 -17.61
CA ASN A 402 -19.16 16.61 -17.12
C ASN A 402 -18.88 15.11 -17.07
N ARG A 403 -19.83 14.30 -16.58
CA ARG A 403 -19.77 12.83 -16.62
C ARG A 403 -19.54 12.32 -18.03
N ASN A 404 -20.31 12.81 -19.00
CA ASN A 404 -20.17 12.43 -20.41
C ASN A 404 -18.83 12.86 -21.00
N THR A 405 -18.32 14.02 -20.58
CA THR A 405 -17.00 14.50 -20.99
C THR A 405 -15.90 13.56 -20.50
N LEU A 406 -15.94 13.20 -19.22
CA LEU A 406 -14.97 12.29 -18.58
C LEU A 406 -15.06 10.86 -19.15
N ASN A 407 -16.25 10.27 -19.19
CA ASN A 407 -16.45 8.87 -19.62
C ASN A 407 -16.20 8.63 -21.11
N HIS A 408 -16.43 9.64 -21.97
CA HIS A 408 -16.19 9.52 -23.41
C HIS A 408 -14.87 10.17 -23.86
N ALA A 409 -14.00 10.55 -22.92
CA ALA A 409 -12.73 11.22 -23.20
C ALA A 409 -12.85 12.40 -24.18
N LYS A 410 -13.92 13.21 -24.02
CA LYS A 410 -14.15 14.37 -24.89
C LYS A 410 -13.14 15.45 -24.58
N LYS A 411 -12.81 16.26 -25.59
CA LYS A 411 -12.02 17.49 -25.38
C LYS A 411 -12.74 18.41 -24.40
N SER A 412 -12.01 18.89 -23.41
CA SER A 412 -12.48 19.81 -22.38
C SER A 412 -11.36 20.78 -22.02
N ASP A 413 -11.71 22.05 -21.81
CA ASP A 413 -10.77 23.06 -21.31
C ASP A 413 -10.78 23.12 -19.76
N LEU A 414 -11.57 22.25 -19.11
CA LEU A 414 -11.67 22.21 -17.65
C LEU A 414 -10.47 21.49 -17.02
N THR A 415 -9.90 22.09 -15.98
CA THR A 415 -8.90 21.47 -15.11
C THR A 415 -9.53 20.46 -14.15
N ILE A 416 -8.71 19.61 -13.54
CA ILE A 416 -9.16 18.65 -12.51
C ILE A 416 -9.86 19.38 -11.35
N GLU A 417 -9.28 20.49 -10.87
CA GLU A 417 -9.88 21.29 -9.79
C GLU A 417 -11.22 21.90 -10.19
N GLN A 418 -11.38 22.29 -11.45
CA GLN A 418 -12.68 22.79 -11.94
C GLN A 418 -13.72 21.66 -12.01
N PHE A 419 -13.34 20.44 -12.39
CA PHE A 419 -14.24 19.29 -12.30
C PHE A 419 -14.65 19.02 -10.85
N LYS A 420 -13.70 19.00 -9.92
CA LYS A 420 -13.99 18.77 -8.49
C LYS A 420 -14.95 19.82 -7.92
N SER A 421 -14.65 21.11 -8.14
CA SER A 421 -15.49 22.22 -7.68
C SER A 421 -16.89 22.17 -8.30
N GLN A 422 -16.99 21.94 -9.61
CA GLN A 422 -18.28 21.84 -10.28
C GLN A 422 -19.10 20.64 -9.82
N PHE A 423 -18.46 19.49 -9.52
CA PHE A 423 -19.10 18.32 -8.94
C PHE A 423 -19.71 18.67 -7.57
N GLU A 424 -18.89 19.18 -6.66
CA GLU A 424 -19.31 19.46 -5.28
C GLU A 424 -20.49 20.45 -5.24
N ILE A 425 -20.37 21.56 -5.96
CA ILE A 425 -21.44 22.57 -6.04
C ILE A 425 -22.72 21.96 -6.62
N SER A 426 -22.63 21.35 -7.80
CA SER A 426 -23.83 20.86 -8.49
C SER A 426 -24.50 19.71 -7.73
N PHE A 427 -23.71 18.80 -7.17
CA PHE A 427 -24.24 17.66 -6.44
C PHE A 427 -24.90 18.11 -5.14
N LYS A 428 -24.27 19.02 -4.40
CA LYS A 428 -24.87 19.61 -3.19
C LYS A 428 -26.17 20.34 -3.49
N GLU A 429 -26.21 21.17 -4.52
CA GLU A 429 -27.43 21.88 -4.91
C GLU A 429 -28.56 20.92 -5.29
N CYS A 430 -28.26 19.83 -6.00
CA CYS A 430 -29.24 18.79 -6.25
C CYS A 430 -29.74 18.14 -4.95
N LEU A 431 -28.85 17.78 -4.01
CA LEU A 431 -29.23 17.16 -2.74
C LEU A 431 -30.14 18.06 -1.90
N ASN A 432 -29.84 19.35 -1.80
CA ASN A 432 -30.66 20.33 -1.07
C ASN A 432 -32.11 20.37 -1.56
N GLN A 433 -32.34 20.16 -2.87
CA GLN A 433 -33.70 20.15 -3.41
C GLN A 433 -34.51 18.94 -2.91
N PHE A 434 -33.87 17.80 -2.64
CA PHE A 434 -34.57 16.62 -2.13
C PHE A 434 -34.88 16.69 -0.63
N GLU A 435 -34.16 17.51 0.14
CA GLU A 435 -34.44 17.74 1.55
C GLU A 435 -35.62 18.72 1.76
N SER A 436 -35.91 19.52 0.73
CA SER A 436 -36.98 20.52 0.74
C SER A 436 -38.31 20.01 0.16
N CYS A 437 -38.38 18.72 -0.20
CA CYS A 437 -39.44 18.15 -1.03
C CYS A 437 -40.36 17.20 -0.26
#